data_AF-A0A7X8LQV2-F1
#
_entry.id   AF-A0A7X8LQV2-F1
#
_cell.length_a   1.000
_cell.length_b   1.000
_cell.length_c   1.000
_cell.angle_alpha   90.00
_cell.angle_beta   90.00
_cell.angle_gamma   90.00
#
_symmetry.space_group_name_H-M   'P 1'
#
loop_
_entity.id
_entity.type
_entity.pdbx_description
1 polymer ?
#
loop_
_entity_poly.entity_id
_entity_poly.type
_entity_poly.pdbx_seq_one_letter_code
_entity_poly.pdbx_strand_id
1 'polypeptide(L)'
;IIRSQTKVEVTHTDGQIVMRIKYLGEGNYYEQTGEADILRLENIPLLESICAGQIKKDMQACIKKAQNLNCDIFGWGTLLNSQYPELWQEISSDWDEIFPGVKAEIEAEFQLRRTYVTDQSLHYQ
;
A
#
# COMPACT_ATOMS: atom_id res chain seq x y z
N ILE A 1 12.49 5.43 -1.14
CA ILE A 1 11.96 4.13 -1.63
C ILE A 1 12.74 3.79 -2.90
N ILE A 2 13.33 2.61 -2.97
CA ILE A 2 14.14 2.15 -4.11
C ILE A 2 13.25 1.40 -5.10
N ARG A 3 12.33 0.59 -4.57
CA ARG A 3 11.41 -0.21 -5.35
C ARG A 3 10.06 -0.22 -4.63
N SER A 4 8.99 -0.20 -5.41
CA SER A 4 7.66 -0.45 -4.92
C SER A 4 6.87 -1.23 -5.96
N GLN A 5 6.03 -2.14 -5.50
CA GLN A 5 5.08 -2.87 -6.32
C GLN A 5 3.71 -2.75 -5.68
N THR A 6 2.69 -2.47 -6.49
CA THR A 6 1.29 -2.50 -6.06
C THR A 6 0.55 -3.49 -6.94
N LYS A 7 -0.25 -4.35 -6.31
CA LYS A 7 -1.19 -5.24 -6.99
C LYS A 7 -2.59 -4.89 -6.50
N VAL A 8 -3.52 -4.75 -7.44
CA VAL A 8 -4.92 -4.50 -7.15
C VAL A 8 -5.75 -5.65 -7.73
N GLU A 9 -6.59 -6.23 -6.90
CA GLU A 9 -7.57 -7.24 -7.29
C GLU A 9 -8.95 -6.76 -6.87
N VAL A 10 -9.94 -7.02 -7.71
CA VAL A 10 -11.34 -6.72 -7.39
C VAL A 10 -12.04 -8.01 -7.06
N THR A 11 -12.85 -7.99 -6.01
CA THR A 11 -13.78 -9.09 -5.73
C THR A 11 -15.18 -8.57 -5.53
N HIS A 12 -16.14 -9.34 -6.05
CA HIS A 12 -17.55 -9.09 -5.87
C HIS A 12 -18.17 -10.29 -5.14
N THR A 13 -18.61 -10.05 -3.89
CA THR A 13 -19.21 -11.08 -3.03
C THR A 13 -20.37 -10.43 -2.28
N ASP A 14 -21.52 -11.10 -2.21
CA ASP A 14 -22.73 -10.63 -1.52
C ASP A 14 -23.20 -9.23 -1.95
N GLY A 15 -23.03 -8.90 -3.23
CA GLY A 15 -23.41 -7.59 -3.79
C GLY A 15 -22.46 -6.44 -3.40
N GLN A 16 -21.32 -6.74 -2.74
CA GLN A 16 -20.33 -5.74 -2.37
C GLN A 16 -19.08 -5.84 -3.23
N ILE A 17 -18.69 -4.71 -3.81
CA ILE A 17 -17.42 -4.55 -4.52
C ILE A 17 -16.32 -4.22 -3.51
N VAL A 18 -15.27 -5.02 -3.50
CA VAL A 18 -14.10 -4.85 -2.64
C VAL A 18 -12.82 -4.81 -3.47
N MET A 19 -12.06 -3.74 -3.31
CA MET A 19 -10.74 -3.56 -3.92
C MET A 19 -9.68 -4.02 -2.93
N ARG A 20 -9.00 -5.14 -3.23
CA ARG A 20 -7.88 -5.64 -2.44
C ARG A 20 -6.58 -5.09 -3.02
N ILE A 21 -5.90 -4.29 -2.21
CA ILE A 21 -4.70 -3.57 -2.62
C ILE A 21 -3.54 -4.08 -1.79
N LYS A 22 -2.60 -4.77 -2.44
CA LYS A 22 -1.36 -5.22 -1.82
C LYS A 22 -0.21 -4.35 -2.29
N TYR A 23 0.42 -3.67 -1.34
CA TYR A 23 1.60 -2.83 -1.56
C TYR A 23 2.84 -3.47 -0.93
N LEU A 24 3.92 -3.57 -1.69
CA LEU A 24 5.24 -3.95 -1.22
C LEU A 24 6.23 -2.83 -1.54
N GLY A 25 6.80 -2.21 -0.52
CA GLY A 25 7.83 -1.18 -0.65
C GLY A 25 9.18 -1.65 -0.16
N GLU A 26 10.24 -1.12 -0.75
CA GLU A 26 11.62 -1.39 -0.34
C GLU A 26 12.41 -0.08 -0.28
N GLY A 27 13.22 0.08 0.75
CA GLY A 27 14.03 1.28 0.93
C GLY A 27 15.34 1.02 1.65
N ASN A 28 16.21 2.02 1.59
CA ASN A 28 17.38 2.10 2.46
C ASN A 28 17.05 3.06 3.60
N TYR A 29 17.73 2.85 4.72
CA TYR A 29 17.80 3.85 5.76
C TYR A 29 18.97 4.81 5.47
N TYR A 30 18.71 6.12 5.48
CA TYR A 30 19.71 7.11 5.09
C TYR A 30 20.29 7.92 6.26
N GLU A 31 19.50 8.35 7.24
CA GLU A 31 20.03 9.17 8.35
C GLU A 31 19.31 8.94 9.68
N GLN A 32 20.10 8.99 10.75
CA GLN A 32 19.65 9.09 12.13
C GLN A 32 20.04 10.47 12.67
N THR A 33 19.06 11.26 13.09
CA THR A 33 19.29 12.50 13.86
C THR A 33 18.83 12.26 15.29
N GLY A 34 19.69 11.68 16.12
CA GLY A 34 19.39 11.40 17.53
C GLY A 34 20.43 10.51 18.20
N GLU A 35 20.52 10.57 19.54
CA GLU A 35 21.47 9.78 20.35
C GLU A 35 21.05 8.31 20.54
N ALA A 36 19.81 7.95 20.19
CA ALA A 36 19.30 6.59 20.33
C ALA A 36 19.85 5.70 19.22
N ASP A 37 20.43 4.55 19.54
CA ASP A 37 21.01 3.61 18.56
C ASP A 37 19.88 2.84 17.82
N ILE A 38 19.17 3.52 16.92
CA ILE A 38 17.91 3.04 16.31
C ILE A 38 18.19 1.95 15.25
N LEU A 39 19.41 1.90 14.72
CA LEU A 39 19.83 0.96 13.68
C LEU A 39 20.38 -0.37 14.21
N ARG A 40 19.96 -0.80 15.39
CA ARG A 40 20.20 -2.19 15.81
C ARG A 40 19.30 -3.13 15.03
N LEU A 41 19.82 -4.32 14.71
CA LEU A 41 19.07 -5.37 14.00
C LEU A 41 17.70 -5.66 14.66
N GLU A 42 17.65 -5.59 15.99
CA GLU A 42 16.43 -5.79 16.78
C GLU A 42 15.33 -4.75 16.51
N ASN A 43 15.68 -3.54 16.04
CA ASN A 43 14.75 -2.44 15.78
C ASN A 43 14.25 -2.41 14.32
N ILE A 44 14.88 -3.17 13.41
CA ILE A 44 14.50 -3.20 11.99
C ILE A 44 13.03 -3.59 11.80
N PRO A 45 12.49 -4.66 12.43
CA PRO A 45 11.08 -5.02 12.25
C PRO A 45 10.11 -3.93 12.73
N LEU A 46 10.48 -3.20 13.79
CA LEU A 46 9.70 -2.06 14.28
C LEU A 46 9.69 -0.92 13.27
N LEU A 47 10.85 -0.58 12.70
CA LEU A 47 10.96 0.47 11.67
C LEU A 47 10.18 0.10 10.40
N GLU A 48 10.27 -1.14 9.95
CA GLU A 48 9.50 -1.65 8.81
C GLU A 48 8.00 -1.55 9.07
N SER A 49 7.54 -1.94 10.26
CA SER A 49 6.14 -1.83 10.67
C SER A 49 5.65 -0.38 10.70
N ILE A 50 6.46 0.55 11.23
CA ILE A 50 6.13 1.99 11.25
C ILE A 50 5.99 2.53 9.83
N CYS A 51 6.95 2.22 8.96
CA CYS A 51 6.92 2.63 7.56
C CYS A 51 5.70 2.07 6.82
N ALA A 52 5.43 0.76 6.95
CA ALA A 52 4.27 0.11 6.36
C ALA A 52 2.96 0.72 6.86
N GLY A 53 2.87 1.01 8.16
CA GLY A 53 1.73 1.67 8.78
C GLY A 53 1.49 3.09 8.25
N GLN A 54 2.55 3.87 8.05
CA GLN A 54 2.44 5.21 7.46
C GLN A 54 1.99 5.16 5.99
N ILE A 55 2.59 4.28 5.19
CA ILE A 55 2.20 4.07 3.79
C ILE A 55 0.72 3.67 3.68
N LYS A 56 0.26 2.75 4.53
CA LYS A 56 -1.15 2.36 4.59
C LYS A 56 -2.06 3.55 4.86
N LYS A 57 -1.71 4.41 5.84
CA LYS A 57 -2.49 5.63 6.15
C LYS A 57 -2.54 6.59 4.97
N ASP A 58 -1.43 6.80 4.27
CA ASP A 58 -1.36 7.70 3.12
C ASP A 58 -2.21 7.17 1.96
N MET A 59 -2.16 5.86 1.69
CA MET A 59 -3.03 5.21 0.70
C MET A 59 -4.51 5.36 1.07
N GLN A 60 -4.88 5.12 2.33
CA GLN A 60 -6.26 5.31 2.81
C GLN A 60 -6.73 6.76 2.65
N ALA A 61 -5.86 7.73 2.97
CA ALA A 61 -6.17 9.16 2.81
C ALA A 61 -6.37 9.54 1.33
N CYS A 62 -5.52 9.02 0.43
CA CYS A 62 -5.63 9.23 -1.01
C CYS A 62 -6.95 8.66 -1.56
N ILE A 63 -7.28 7.41 -1.22
CA ILE A 63 -8.52 6.76 -1.63
C ILE A 63 -9.73 7.55 -1.12
N LYS A 64 -9.74 7.89 0.17
CA LYS A 64 -10.81 8.69 0.77
C LYS A 64 -10.97 10.05 0.07
N LYS A 65 -9.85 10.70 -0.30
CA LYS A 65 -9.90 11.98 -1.01
C LYS A 65 -10.50 11.83 -2.40
N ALA A 66 -10.12 10.79 -3.15
CA ALA A 66 -10.68 10.48 -4.46
C ALA A 66 -12.19 10.17 -4.36
N GLN A 67 -12.59 9.35 -3.38
CA GLN A 67 -13.99 9.03 -3.10
C GLN A 67 -14.81 10.27 -2.73
N ASN A 68 -14.29 11.16 -1.88
CA ASN A 68 -14.96 12.43 -1.55
C ASN A 68 -15.12 13.39 -2.74
N LEU A 69 -14.30 13.21 -3.79
CA LEU A 69 -14.37 14.00 -5.02
C LEU A 69 -15.14 13.27 -6.12
N ASN A 70 -15.70 12.09 -5.85
CA ASN A 70 -16.33 11.20 -6.83
C ASN A 70 -15.47 11.02 -8.09
N CYS A 71 -14.16 10.85 -7.91
CA CYS A 71 -13.21 10.81 -9.02
C CYS A 71 -12.40 9.51 -8.97
N ASP A 72 -12.71 8.58 -9.86
CA ASP A 72 -12.00 7.31 -10.00
C ASP A 72 -10.65 7.48 -10.73
N ILE A 73 -9.71 8.15 -10.06
CA ILE A 73 -8.34 8.34 -10.57
C ILE A 73 -7.51 7.05 -10.57
N PHE A 74 -8.01 5.97 -9.96
CA PHE A 74 -7.31 4.69 -9.86
C PHE A 74 -7.68 3.72 -10.98
N GLY A 75 -8.75 4.02 -11.73
CA GLY A 75 -9.25 3.16 -12.81
C GLY A 75 -9.95 1.91 -12.31
N TRP A 76 -10.60 1.98 -11.14
CA TRP A 76 -11.32 0.86 -10.54
C TRP A 76 -12.51 0.41 -11.36
N GLY A 77 -13.24 1.34 -11.99
CA GLY A 77 -14.33 1.01 -12.90
C GLY A 77 -13.83 0.25 -14.13
N THR A 78 -12.70 0.67 -14.69
CA THR A 78 -12.03 -0.05 -15.79
C THR A 78 -11.59 -1.45 -15.37
N LEU A 79 -11.01 -1.57 -14.16
CA LEU A 79 -10.62 -2.87 -13.60
C LEU A 79 -11.84 -3.78 -13.41
N LEU A 80 -12.94 -3.24 -12.89
CA LEU A 80 -14.19 -3.96 -12.68
C LEU A 80 -14.78 -4.42 -14.02
N ASN A 81 -14.83 -3.56 -15.03
CA ASN A 81 -15.26 -3.93 -16.38
C ASN A 81 -14.42 -5.08 -16.96
N SER A 82 -13.10 -5.03 -16.75
CA SER A 82 -12.19 -6.06 -17.26
C SER A 82 -12.38 -7.42 -16.58
N GLN A 83 -12.77 -7.47 -15.31
CA GLN A 83 -12.88 -8.73 -14.53
C GLN A 83 -14.32 -9.22 -14.38
N TYR A 84 -15.29 -8.30 -14.35
CA TYR A 84 -16.71 -8.52 -14.13
C TYR A 84 -17.54 -7.69 -15.12
N PRO A 85 -17.45 -7.97 -16.44
CA PRO A 85 -18.12 -7.17 -17.47
C PRO A 85 -19.65 -7.16 -17.34
N GLU A 86 -20.26 -8.26 -16.90
CA GLU A 86 -21.72 -8.35 -16.69
C GLU A 86 -22.17 -7.40 -15.58
N LEU A 87 -21.52 -7.43 -14.42
CA LEU A 87 -21.78 -6.50 -13.33
C LEU A 87 -21.54 -5.05 -13.77
N TRP A 88 -20.47 -4.80 -14.53
CA TRP A 88 -20.18 -3.46 -15.04
C TRP A 88 -21.29 -2.93 -15.95
N GLN A 89 -21.88 -3.76 -16.81
CA GLN A 89 -23.01 -3.34 -17.64
C GLN A 89 -24.20 -2.87 -16.80
N GLU A 90 -24.43 -3.49 -15.64
CA GLU A 90 -25.53 -3.12 -14.73
C GLU A 90 -25.28 -1.80 -14.00
N ILE A 91 -24.02 -1.53 -13.61
CA ILE A 91 -23.72 -0.43 -12.67
C ILE A 91 -22.95 0.75 -13.29
N SER A 92 -22.47 0.62 -14.53
CA SER A 92 -21.57 1.62 -15.14
C SER A 92 -22.19 3.01 -15.31
N SER A 93 -23.50 3.10 -15.52
CA SER A 93 -24.21 4.39 -15.60
C SER A 93 -24.20 5.16 -14.28
N ASP A 94 -24.18 4.43 -13.16
CA ASP A 94 -24.31 4.96 -11.81
C ASP A 94 -22.97 4.90 -11.07
N TRP A 95 -21.87 4.62 -11.79
CA TRP A 95 -20.56 4.36 -11.18
C TRP A 95 -20.06 5.53 -10.32
N ASP A 96 -20.32 6.78 -10.74
CA ASP A 96 -19.92 7.97 -9.98
C ASP A 96 -20.63 8.06 -8.61
N GLU A 97 -21.81 7.45 -8.46
CA GLU A 97 -22.54 7.34 -7.20
C GLU A 97 -22.10 6.14 -6.36
N ILE A 98 -21.66 5.05 -7.02
CA ILE A 98 -21.24 3.80 -6.37
C ILE A 98 -19.80 3.88 -5.87
N PHE A 99 -18.89 4.45 -6.66
CA PHE A 99 -17.45 4.54 -6.39
C PHE A 99 -17.11 5.07 -4.98
N PRO A 100 -17.77 6.12 -4.46
CA PRO A 100 -17.52 6.62 -3.11
C PRO A 100 -17.75 5.58 -2.00
N GLY A 101 -18.64 4.61 -2.23
CA GLY A 101 -18.97 3.53 -1.30
C GLY A 101 -18.12 2.27 -1.45
N VAL A 102 -17.29 2.17 -2.48
CA VAL A 102 -16.48 0.96 -2.75
C VAL A 102 -15.48 0.75 -1.61
N LYS A 103 -15.46 -0.47 -1.07
CA LYS A 103 -14.57 -0.83 0.04
C LYS A 103 -13.15 -1.06 -0.48
N ALA A 104 -12.16 -0.49 0.19
CA ALA A 104 -10.75 -0.76 -0.05
C ALA A 104 -10.12 -1.51 1.12
N GLU A 105 -9.59 -2.69 0.85
CA GLU A 105 -8.82 -3.50 1.80
C GLU A 105 -7.33 -3.36 1.45
N ILE A 106 -6.58 -2.67 2.31
CA ILE A 106 -5.17 -2.35 2.06
C ILE A 106 -4.26 -3.18 2.96
N GLU A 107 -3.36 -3.92 2.31
CA GLU A 107 -2.20 -4.56 2.91
C GLU A 107 -0.95 -3.84 2.44
N ALA A 108 -0.15 -3.34 3.37
CA ALA A 108 1.11 -2.68 3.08
C ALA A 108 2.24 -3.39 3.82
N GLU A 109 3.29 -3.74 3.08
CA GLU A 109 4.52 -4.31 3.59
C GLU A 109 5.68 -3.39 3.17
N PHE A 110 6.69 -3.28 4.05
CA PHE A 110 7.89 -2.50 3.77
C PHE A 110 9.12 -3.27 4.22
N GLN A 111 10.16 -3.30 3.39
CA GLN A 111 11.43 -3.96 3.69
C GLN A 111 12.60 -2.99 3.62
N LEU A 112 13.43 -2.99 4.66
CA LEU A 112 14.71 -2.28 4.67
C LEU A 112 15.78 -3.17 4.01
N ARG A 113 16.31 -2.72 2.87
CA ARG A 113 17.31 -3.48 2.06
C ARG A 113 18.75 -3.19 2.46
N ARG A 114 19.07 -1.95 2.82
CA ARG A 114 20.39 -1.56 3.34
C ARG A 114 20.22 -0.72 4.59
N THR A 115 20.61 -1.31 5.71
CA THR A 115 21.07 -0.58 6.88
C THR A 115 22.58 -0.56 6.74
N TYR A 116 23.25 0.59 6.64
CA TYR A 116 24.73 0.67 6.60
C TYR A 116 25.37 0.28 7.95
N VAL A 117 24.76 -0.68 8.65
CA VAL A 117 25.27 -1.33 9.85
C VAL A 117 26.37 -2.26 9.37
N THR A 118 27.59 -1.74 9.37
CA THR A 118 28.78 -2.58 9.29
C THR A 118 28.81 -3.43 10.55
N ASP A 119 28.62 -4.74 10.40
CA ASP A 119 29.12 -5.69 11.38
C ASP A 119 30.65 -5.58 11.41
N GLN A 120 31.17 -4.72 12.27
CA GLN A 120 32.56 -4.77 12.65
C GLN A 120 32.77 -6.01 13.50
N SER A 121 33.16 -7.12 12.87
CA SER A 121 34.19 -8.01 13.41
C SER A 121 34.66 -9.03 12.36
N LEU A 122 35.47 -8.57 11.40
CA LEU A 122 36.48 -9.47 10.82
C LEU A 122 37.58 -9.66 11.87
N HIS A 123 37.42 -10.66 12.74
CA HIS A 123 38.53 -11.18 13.53
C HIS A 123 39.47 -11.93 12.58
N TYR A 124 40.61 -11.31 12.27
CA TYR A 124 41.76 -12.02 11.73
C TYR A 124 42.44 -12.74 12.91
N GLN A 125 42.46 -14.07 12.89
CA GLN A 125 43.37 -14.90 13.69
C GLN A 125 44.50 -15.39 12.78
#